data_AF-A0A954INU9-F1
#
_entry.id   AF-A0A954INU9-F1
#
_cell.length_a   1.000
_cell.length_b   1.000
_cell.length_c   1.000
_cell.angle_alpha   90.00
_cell.angle_beta   90.00
_cell.angle_gamma   90.00
#
_symmetry.space_group_name_H-M   'P 1'
#
loop_
_entity.id
_entity.type
_entity.pdbx_description
1 polymer ?
#
loop_
_entity_poly.entity_id
_entity_poly.type
_entity_poly.pdbx_seq_one_letter_code
_entity_poly.pdbx_strand_id
1 'polypeptide(L)'
;MSTESELIEALKQVIDPELMVNIVDLGLIYSVHQDEGNVKVEMTLTSPACPAGPQLVQQAKMALERLEDVEEAAITITLSPPWTPERMTDDARDQLGIF
;
A
#
# COMPACT_ATOMS: atom_id res chain seq x y z
N MET A 1 -7.28 -18.41 -4.86
CA MET A 1 -6.23 -17.66 -4.14
C MET A 1 -5.52 -16.82 -5.17
N SER A 2 -5.64 -15.50 -5.05
CA SER A 2 -4.89 -14.55 -5.87
C SER A 2 -3.41 -14.67 -5.56
N THR A 3 -2.58 -14.46 -6.57
CA THR A 3 -1.13 -14.42 -6.40
C THR A 3 -0.71 -13.14 -5.69
N GLU A 4 0.47 -13.16 -5.03
CA GLU A 4 1.04 -11.96 -4.41
C GLU A 4 1.12 -10.79 -5.40
N SER A 5 1.47 -11.09 -6.66
CA SER A 5 1.51 -10.10 -7.73
C SER A 5 0.15 -9.46 -8.00
N GLU A 6 -0.95 -10.22 -8.02
CA GLU A 6 -2.30 -9.67 -8.22
C GLU A 6 -2.74 -8.75 -7.08
N LEU A 7 -2.39 -9.11 -5.83
CA LEU A 7 -2.66 -8.26 -4.67
C LEU A 7 -1.86 -6.95 -4.76
N ILE A 8 -0.60 -7.01 -5.17
CA ILE A 8 0.25 -5.84 -5.38
C ILE A 8 -0.29 -4.95 -6.51
N GLU A 9 -0.72 -5.54 -7.63
CA GLU A 9 -1.31 -4.78 -8.74
C GLU A 9 -2.62 -4.10 -8.33
N ALA A 10 -3.44 -4.73 -7.50
CA ALA A 10 -4.62 -4.09 -6.92
C ALA A 10 -4.24 -2.92 -6.01
N LEU A 11 -3.21 -3.07 -5.17
CA LEU A 11 -2.72 -2.00 -4.30
C LEU A 11 -2.10 -0.82 -5.07
N LYS A 12 -1.52 -1.04 -6.26
CA LYS A 12 -1.03 0.04 -7.14
C LYS A 12 -2.13 0.99 -7.62
N GLN A 13 -3.40 0.58 -7.58
CA GLN A 13 -4.53 1.47 -7.91
C GLN A 13 -4.74 2.56 -6.85
N VAL A 14 -4.16 2.41 -5.66
CA VAL A 14 -4.31 3.35 -4.56
C VAL A 14 -3.21 4.40 -4.63
N ILE A 15 -3.63 5.63 -4.93
CA ILE A 15 -2.74 6.79 -5.10
C ILE A 15 -2.73 7.62 -3.82
N ASP A 16 -1.54 8.01 -3.38
CA ASP A 16 -1.37 9.00 -2.33
C ASP A 16 -1.82 10.38 -2.83
N PRO A 17 -2.83 11.01 -2.20
CA PRO A 17 -3.38 12.28 -2.68
C PRO A 17 -2.43 13.46 -2.49
N GLU A 18 -1.38 13.34 -1.66
CA GLU A 18 -0.39 14.39 -1.44
C GLU A 18 0.78 14.27 -2.43
N LEU A 19 1.28 13.06 -2.66
CA LEU A 19 2.43 12.80 -3.53
C LEU A 19 2.05 12.46 -4.97
N MET A 20 0.79 12.13 -5.24
CA MET A 20 0.28 11.70 -6.56
C MET A 20 0.97 10.44 -7.12
N VAL A 21 1.57 9.62 -6.24
CA VAL A 21 2.22 8.34 -6.55
C VAL A 21 1.48 7.22 -5.83
N ASN A 22 1.49 6.00 -6.38
CA ASN A 22 0.83 4.88 -5.72
C ASN A 22 1.59 4.36 -4.50
N ILE A 23 0.85 3.77 -3.56
CA ILE A 23 1.38 3.32 -2.26
C ILE A 23 2.42 2.18 -2.38
N VAL A 24 2.42 1.44 -3.48
CA VAL A 24 3.39 0.36 -3.74
C VAL A 24 4.72 0.96 -4.19
N ASP A 25 4.71 1.86 -5.17
CA ASP A 25 5.90 2.53 -5.68
C ASP A 25 6.51 3.50 -4.67
N LEU A 26 5.69 4.07 -3.78
CA LEU A 26 6.16 4.79 -2.60
C LEU A 26 6.84 3.89 -1.56
N GLY A 27 6.74 2.56 -1.69
CA GLY A 27 7.30 1.61 -0.73
C GLY A 27 6.59 1.64 0.63
N LEU A 28 5.28 1.95 0.64
CA LEU A 28 4.47 1.97 1.86
C LEU A 28 3.97 0.58 2.27
N ILE A 29 3.94 -0.37 1.34
CA ILE A 29 3.53 -1.75 1.61
C ILE A 29 4.75 -2.54 2.12
N TYR A 30 4.67 -3.07 3.34
CA TYR A 30 5.74 -3.87 3.94
C TYR A 30 5.52 -5.36 3.75
N SER A 31 4.28 -5.80 3.84
CA SER A 31 3.90 -7.20 3.67
C SER A 31 2.47 -7.30 3.16
N VAL A 32 2.23 -8.29 2.30
CA VAL A 32 0.90 -8.67 1.85
C VAL A 32 0.82 -10.19 1.84
N HIS A 33 -0.23 -10.73 2.45
CA HIS A 33 -0.42 -12.18 2.53
C HIS A 33 -1.91 -12.51 2.41
N GLN A 34 -2.23 -13.54 1.64
CA GLN A 34 -3.58 -14.07 1.54
C GLN A 34 -3.62 -15.49 2.11
N ASP A 35 -4.59 -15.73 2.99
CA ASP A 35 -4.86 -17.03 3.61
C ASP A 35 -6.37 -17.29 3.59
N GLU A 36 -6.80 -18.34 2.90
CA GLU A 36 -8.21 -18.76 2.80
C GLU A 36 -9.20 -17.60 2.59
N GLY A 37 -8.96 -16.75 1.57
CA GLY A 37 -9.83 -15.61 1.25
C GLY A 37 -9.59 -14.34 2.07
N ASN A 38 -8.83 -14.42 3.16
CA ASN A 38 -8.50 -13.28 4.01
C ASN A 38 -7.14 -12.68 3.60
N VAL A 39 -7.13 -11.40 3.27
CA VAL A 39 -5.89 -10.67 2.94
C VAL A 39 -5.45 -9.83 4.14
N LYS A 40 -4.21 -10.00 4.55
CA LYS A 40 -3.56 -9.19 5.57
C LYS A 40 -2.48 -8.34 4.90
N VAL A 41 -2.57 -7.03 5.12
CA VAL A 41 -1.57 -6.07 4.65
C VAL A 41 -0.98 -5.33 5.82
N GLU A 42 0.35 -5.33 5.90
CA GLU A 42 1.10 -4.42 6.76
C GLU A 42 1.63 -3.28 5.91
N MET A 43 1.23 -2.06 6.23
CA MET A 43 1.68 -0.86 5.55
C MET A 43 2.16 0.20 6.53
N THR A 44 2.87 1.19 6.02
CA THR A 44 3.31 2.36 6.77
C THR A 44 2.77 3.64 6.11
N LEU A 45 3.06 4.78 6.73
CA LEU A 45 2.73 6.09 6.19
C LEU A 45 4.02 6.89 5.98
N THR A 46 4.00 7.80 5.01
CA THR A 46 5.09 8.76 4.78
C THR A 46 5.35 9.65 6.01
N SER A 47 4.34 9.82 6.86
CA SER A 47 4.44 10.54 8.14
C SER A 47 3.43 10.01 9.17
N PRO A 48 3.80 9.95 10.46
CA PRO A 48 2.92 9.44 11.54
C PRO A 48 1.66 10.29 11.75
N ALA A 49 1.68 11.54 11.30
CA ALA A 49 0.55 12.47 11.37
C ALA A 49 -0.13 12.70 10.01
N CYS A 50 0.09 11.81 9.02
CA CYS A 50 -0.47 11.97 7.69
C CYS A 50 -2.02 11.94 7.76
N PRO A 51 -2.72 13.03 7.39
CA PRO A 51 -4.17 13.11 7.45
C PRO A 51 -4.84 12.15 6.46
N ALA A 52 -4.13 11.78 5.38
CA ALA A 52 -4.61 10.85 4.37
C ALA A 52 -4.52 9.37 4.81
N GLY A 53 -3.86 9.05 5.93
CA GLY A 53 -3.66 7.68 6.39
C GLY A 53 -4.94 6.82 6.45
N PRO A 54 -6.02 7.27 7.12
CA PRO A 54 -7.29 6.53 7.16
C PRO A 54 -7.93 6.34 5.77
N GLN A 55 -7.78 7.33 4.88
CA GLN A 55 -8.28 7.25 3.51
C GLN A 55 -7.49 6.20 2.71
N LEU A 56 -6.16 6.19 2.79
CA LEU A 56 -5.30 5.21 2.13
C LEU A 56 -5.62 3.78 2.58
N VAL A 57 -5.79 3.58 3.88
CA VAL A 57 -6.19 2.29 4.45
C VAL A 57 -7.53 1.83 3.87
N GLN A 58 -8.51 2.72 3.82
CA GLN A 58 -9.83 2.39 3.27
C GLN A 58 -9.76 2.08 1.77
N GLN A 59 -9.00 2.85 0.99
CA GLN A 59 -8.82 2.61 -0.44
C GLN A 59 -8.08 1.29 -0.71
N ALA A 60 -7.03 0.99 0.05
CA ALA A 60 -6.30 -0.28 -0.03
C ALA A 60 -7.22 -1.47 0.29
N LYS A 61 -8.03 -1.35 1.34
CA LYS A 61 -9.05 -2.35 1.68
C LYS A 61 -10.01 -2.59 0.52
N MET A 62 -10.63 -1.52 0.01
CA MET A 62 -11.59 -1.62 -1.09
C MET A 62 -10.95 -2.13 -2.39
N ALA A 63 -9.68 -1.83 -2.65
CA ALA A 63 -8.97 -2.33 -3.83
C ALA A 63 -8.77 -3.84 -3.78
N LEU A 64 -8.44 -4.38 -2.60
CA LEU A 64 -8.25 -5.81 -2.39
C LEU A 64 -9.58 -6.57 -2.39
N GLU A 65 -10.60 -6.05 -1.72
CA GLU A 65 -11.95 -6.66 -1.65
C GLU A 65 -12.70 -6.65 -2.99
N ARG A 66 -12.14 -6.02 -4.04
CA ARG A 66 -12.66 -6.12 -5.42
C ARG A 66 -12.21 -7.39 -6.14
N LEU A 67 -11.19 -8.07 -5.63
CA LEU A 67 -10.72 -9.32 -6.20
C LEU A 67 -11.71 -10.43 -5.82
N GLU A 68 -12.08 -11.27 -6.79
CA GLU A 68 -13.11 -12.30 -6.62
C GLU A 68 -12.77 -13.36 -5.55
N ASP A 69 -11.47 -13.60 -5.31
CA ASP A 69 -10.95 -14.53 -4.32
C ASP A 69 -10.73 -13.91 -2.93
N VAL A 70 -11.09 -12.64 -2.71
CA VAL A 70 -10.89 -11.93 -1.43
C VAL A 70 -12.22 -11.71 -0.72
N GLU A 71 -12.38 -12.35 0.44
CA GLU A 71 -13.58 -12.21 1.29
C GLU A 71 -13.45 -11.03 2.26
N GLU A 72 -12.27 -10.85 2.87
CA GLU A 72 -11.99 -9.76 3.78
C GLU A 72 -10.55 -9.28 3.62
N ALA A 73 -10.35 -7.95 3.61
CA ALA A 73 -9.03 -7.35 3.71
C ALA A 73 -8.84 -6.61 5.05
N ALA A 74 -7.77 -6.97 5.77
CA ALA A 74 -7.35 -6.36 7.03
C ALA A 74 -6.02 -5.63 6.85
N ILE A 75 -6.04 -4.31 7.02
CA ILE A 75 -4.89 -3.44 6.78
C ILE A 75 -4.42 -2.92 8.14
N THR A 76 -3.16 -3.17 8.46
CA THR A 76 -2.51 -2.73 9.70
C THR A 76 -1.47 -1.68 9.38
N ILE A 77 -1.56 -0.51 10.02
CA ILE A 77 -0.51 0.51 9.96
C ILE A 77 0.56 0.18 11.00
N THR A 78 1.80 0.06 10.55
CA THR A 78 2.99 0.03 11.40
C THR A 78 3.86 1.26 11.15
N LEU A 79 4.37 1.84 12.24
CA LEU A 79 5.34 2.95 12.20
C LEU A 79 6.78 2.45 12.43
N SER A 80 6.95 1.14 12.58
CA SER A 80 8.23 0.48 12.86
C SER A 80 8.47 -0.65 11.86
N PRO A 81 9.54 -0.58 11.04
CA PRO A 81 10.47 0.54 10.90
C PRO A 81 9.79 1.80 10.33
N PRO A 82 10.32 3.01 10.60
CA PRO A 82 9.80 4.24 9.98
C PRO A 82 10.04 4.19 8.48
N TRP A 83 9.12 4.81 7.73
CA TRP A 83 9.28 4.99 6.30
C TRP A 83 10.44 5.94 5.99
N THR A 84 11.19 5.65 4.93
CA THR A 84 12.21 6.55 4.37
C THR A 84 12.03 6.62 2.85
N PRO A 85 12.37 7.75 2.20
CA PRO A 85 12.35 7.89 0.74
C PRO A 85 13.17 6.82 0.01
N GLU A 86 14.15 6.21 0.67
CA GLU A 86 14.94 5.11 0.13
C GLU A 86 14.12 3.84 -0.16
N ARG A 87 12.89 3.75 0.35
CA ARG A 87 11.98 2.63 0.05
C ARG A 87 11.24 2.80 -1.27
N MET A 88 11.24 4.00 -1.84
CA MET A 88 10.59 4.27 -3.12
C MET A 88 11.31 3.55 -4.25
N THR A 89 10.55 3.11 -5.25
CA THR A 89 11.09 2.61 -6.51
C THR A 89 11.83 3.73 -7.26
N ASP A 90 12.76 3.36 -8.13
CA ASP A 90 13.53 4.33 -8.94
C ASP A 90 12.60 5.27 -9.72
N ASP A 91 11.50 4.73 -10.27
CA ASP A 91 10.50 5.49 -11.01
C ASP A 91 9.78 6.53 -10.13
N ALA A 92 9.34 6.15 -8.92
CA ALA A 92 8.74 7.08 -7.97
C ALA A 92 9.71 8.19 -7.52
N ARG A 93 11.00 7.85 -7.36
CA ARG A 93 12.02 8.86 -7.03
C ARG A 93 12.22 9.85 -8.16
N ASP A 94 12.29 9.38 -9.41
CA ASP A 94 12.41 10.24 -10.60
C ASP A 94 11.19 11.17 -10.74
N GLN A 95 9.97 10.63 -10.57
CA GLN A 95 8.73 11.42 -10.60
C GLN A 95 8.69 12.54 -9.56
N LEU A 96 9.23 12.28 -8.37
CA LEU A 96 9.30 13.25 -7.27
C LEU A 96 10.55 14.14 -7.32
N GLY A 97 11.46 13.91 -8.27
CA GLY A 97 12.72 14.66 -8.41
C GLY A 97 13.69 14.44 -7.25
N ILE A 98 13.66 13.26 -6.62
CA ILE A 98 14.53 12.88 -5.50
C ILE A 98 15.68 12.02 -6.04
N PHE A 99 16.91 12.54 -5.97
CA PHE A 99 18.13 11.91 -6.47
C PHE A 99 19.10 11.54 -5.34
#